data_AF-A0A844KQA8-F1
#
_entry.id   AF-A0A844KQA8-F1
#
_cell.length_a   1.000
_cell.length_b   1.000
_cell.length_c   1.000
_cell.angle_alpha   90.00
_cell.angle_beta   90.00
_cell.angle_gamma   90.00
#
_symmetry.space_group_name_H-M   'P 1'
#
loop_
_entity.id
_entity.type
_entity.pdbx_description
1 polymer ?
#
loop_
_entity_poly.entity_id
_entity_poly.type
_entity_poly.pdbx_seq_one_letter_code
_entity_poly.pdbx_strand_id
1 'polypeptide(L)'
;MGWRYDPIFTGKIHSVEWHISEFEKMAEILAGYTKTCVISFIDIYKKVERNFPEAKSVRIEDRAMIGKAFVKIASKYGMVHVFWGQI
;
A
#
# COMPACT_ATOMS: atom_id res chain seq x y z
N MET A 1 -5.12 6.16 -17.49
CA MET A 1 -4.05 5.20 -17.12
C MET A 1 -3.94 5.22 -15.61
N GLY A 2 -3.84 4.07 -14.93
CA GLY A 2 -3.82 3.98 -13.47
C GLY A 2 -2.45 3.53 -12.95
N TRP A 3 -2.01 4.06 -11.81
CA TRP A 3 -0.79 3.63 -11.12
C TRP A 3 -1.14 2.54 -10.11
N ARG A 4 -0.24 1.58 -9.90
CA ARG A 4 -0.40 0.51 -8.91
C ARG A 4 0.75 0.56 -7.92
N TYR A 5 0.41 0.65 -6.63
CA TYR A 5 1.36 0.57 -5.51
C TYR A 5 1.11 -0.77 -4.80
N ASP A 6 1.80 -1.81 -5.28
CA ASP A 6 1.67 -3.17 -4.78
C ASP A 6 2.96 -3.99 -4.92
N PRO A 7 3.16 -5.05 -4.10
CA PRO A 7 2.38 -5.41 -2.90
C PRO A 7 2.79 -4.58 -1.66
N ILE A 8 1.84 -4.35 -0.74
CA ILE A 8 2.11 -3.71 0.55
C ILE A 8 2.35 -4.78 1.62
N PHE A 9 3.51 -4.74 2.27
CA PHE A 9 3.88 -5.66 3.34
C PHE A 9 4.68 -4.91 4.41
N THR A 10 4.44 -5.20 5.69
CA THR A 10 5.16 -4.54 6.78
C THR A 10 6.24 -5.44 7.34
N GLY A 11 7.42 -4.88 7.56
CA GLY A 11 8.58 -5.58 8.08
C GLY A 11 9.63 -4.62 8.63
N LYS A 12 10.82 -5.13 8.97
CA LYS A 12 11.91 -4.27 9.50
C LYS A 12 12.38 -3.21 8.51
N ILE A 13 12.36 -3.54 7.21
CA ILE A 13 12.84 -2.66 6.14
C ILE A 13 11.73 -1.71 5.68
N HIS A 14 10.51 -2.24 5.52
CA HIS A 14 9.35 -1.50 5.03
C HIS A 14 8.36 -1.31 6.18
N SER A 15 8.58 -0.24 6.96
CA SER A 15 7.65 0.14 8.03
C SER A 15 6.41 0.84 7.45
N VAL A 16 5.40 1.05 8.30
CA VAL A 16 4.21 1.84 7.97
C VAL A 16 4.61 3.25 7.52
N GLU A 17 5.49 3.90 8.27
CA GLU A 17 5.98 5.26 8.00
C GLU A 17 6.75 5.32 6.69
N TRP A 18 7.55 4.29 6.39
CA TRP A 18 8.26 4.17 5.12
C TRP A 18 7.28 4.12 3.95
N HIS A 19 6.24 3.28 4.03
CA HIS A 19 5.21 3.20 3.00
C HIS A 19 4.49 4.53 2.79
N ILE A 20 4.15 5.24 3.87
CA ILE A 20 3.50 6.55 3.81
C ILE A 20 4.40 7.56 3.07
N SER A 21 5.69 7.61 3.44
CA SER A 21 6.66 8.51 2.82
C SER A 21 6.86 8.23 1.33
N GLU A 22 7.07 6.97 0.96
CA GLU A 22 7.29 6.59 -0.44
C GLU A 22 6.03 6.78 -1.30
N PHE A 23 4.86 6.47 -0.75
CA PHE A 23 3.60 6.71 -1.45
C PHE A 23 3.38 8.20 -1.71
N GLU A 24 3.68 9.08 -0.74
CA GLU A 24 3.57 10.53 -0.93
C GLU A 24 4.50 11.06 -2.02
N LYS A 25 5.78 10.66 -2.01
CA LYS A 25 6.74 11.04 -3.06
C LYS A 25 6.25 10.63 -4.45
N MET A 26 5.77 9.40 -4.58
CA MET A 26 5.29 8.90 -5.87
C MET A 26 3.98 9.56 -6.29
N ALA A 27 3.06 9.83 -5.36
CA ALA A 27 1.83 10.56 -5.65
C ALA A 27 2.10 11.99 -6.14
N GLU A 28 3.12 12.66 -5.58
CA GLU A 28 3.56 13.97 -6.05
C GLU A 28 4.12 13.91 -7.48
N ILE A 29 5.04 12.97 -7.75
CA ILE A 29 5.65 12.81 -9.08
C ILE A 29 4.60 12.51 -10.15
N LEU A 30 3.60 11.71 -9.82
CA LEU A 30 2.57 11.24 -10.76
C LEU A 30 1.35 12.17 -10.81
N ALA A 31 1.32 13.24 -10.02
CA ALA A 31 0.23 14.20 -10.02
C ALA A 31 0.02 14.79 -11.42
N GLY A 32 -1.23 14.78 -11.89
CA GLY A 32 -1.58 15.23 -13.25
C GLY A 32 -1.40 14.19 -14.36
N TYR A 33 -0.57 13.16 -14.16
CA TYR A 33 -0.37 12.06 -15.11
C TYR A 33 -1.37 10.90 -14.90
N THR A 34 -1.79 10.68 -13.66
CA THR A 34 -2.82 9.70 -13.30
C THR A 34 -3.83 10.31 -12.34
N LYS A 35 -5.06 9.79 -12.41
CA LYS A 35 -6.15 10.12 -11.48
C LYS A 35 -6.53 8.93 -10.61
N THR A 36 -5.86 7.79 -10.75
CA THR A 36 -6.23 6.56 -10.05
C THR A 36 -4.98 5.85 -9.55
N CYS A 37 -5.01 5.45 -8.28
CA CYS A 37 -4.01 4.55 -7.70
C CYS A 37 -4.68 3.28 -7.17
N VAL A 38 -4.05 2.14 -7.41
CA VAL A 38 -4.52 0.83 -7.00
C VAL A 38 -3.55 0.26 -5.96
N ILE A 39 -4.08 -0.19 -4.82
CA ILE A 39 -3.26 -0.72 -3.72
C ILE A 39 -3.74 -2.09 -3.25
N SER A 40 -2.81 -2.94 -2.82
CA SER A 40 -3.10 -4.27 -2.29
C SER A 40 -2.14 -4.67 -1.18
N PHE A 41 -2.64 -5.13 -0.04
CA PHE A 41 -1.82 -5.73 1.02
C PHE A 41 -1.50 -7.18 0.69
N ILE A 42 -0.28 -7.62 0.98
CA ILE A 42 0.06 -9.04 0.91
C ILE A 42 -0.77 -9.78 1.97
N ASP A 43 -1.55 -10.75 1.53
CA ASP A 43 -2.15 -11.73 2.41
C ASP A 43 -1.28 -12.97 2.36
N ILE A 44 -0.64 -13.26 3.48
CA ILE A 44 0.19 -14.45 3.58
C ILE A 44 -0.76 -15.60 3.82
N TYR A 45 -1.24 -16.16 2.71
CA TYR A 45 -1.89 -17.44 2.71
C TYR A 45 -1.01 -18.43 3.51
N LYS A 46 -1.63 -19.18 4.43
CA LYS A 46 -1.02 -20.24 5.26
C LYS A 46 -0.11 -21.23 4.50
N LYS A 47 -0.17 -21.25 3.16
CA LYS A 47 0.66 -22.06 2.28
C LYS A 47 2.09 -21.51 2.09
N VAL A 48 2.29 -20.19 2.21
CA VAL A 48 3.60 -19.52 2.07
C VAL A 48 4.39 -19.56 3.37
N GLU A 49 3.73 -19.66 4.52
CA GLU A 49 4.36 -19.78 5.85
C GLU A 49 5.32 -20.99 5.94
N ARG A 50 5.05 -22.05 5.17
CA ARG A 50 5.94 -23.22 5.04
C ARG A 50 7.18 -23.00 4.17
N ASN A 51 7.12 -22.11 3.18
CA ASN A 51 8.19 -21.88 2.21
C ASN A 51 8.98 -20.58 2.46
N PHE A 52 8.41 -19.60 3.16
CA PHE A 52 8.99 -18.30 3.47
C PHE A 52 8.55 -17.84 4.88
N PRO A 53 9.19 -18.36 5.95
CA PRO A 53 8.80 -18.08 7.34
C PRO A 53 9.02 -16.63 7.78
N GLU A 54 9.79 -15.84 7.02
CA GLU A 54 10.02 -14.42 7.30
C GLU A 54 8.87 -13.52 6.86
N ALA A 55 8.00 -14.02 5.98
CA ALA A 55 6.87 -13.27 5.50
C ALA A 55 5.80 -13.24 6.61
N LYS A 56 5.49 -12.05 7.16
CA LYS A 56 4.42 -11.84 8.15
C LYS A 56 3.27 -11.04 7.56
N SER A 57 2.04 -11.47 7.85
CA SER A 57 0.84 -10.75 7.41
C SER A 57 0.86 -9.34 8.00
N VAL A 58 0.50 -8.34 7.19
CA VAL A 58 0.34 -6.97 7.68
C VAL A 58 -0.74 -6.96 8.74
N ARG A 59 -0.39 -6.49 9.94
CA ARG A 59 -1.32 -6.38 11.08
C ARG A 59 -2.51 -5.51 10.70
N ILE A 60 -3.69 -5.81 11.25
CA ILE A 60 -4.91 -5.09 10.88
C ILE A 60 -4.82 -3.59 11.21
N GLU A 61 -4.10 -3.24 12.27
CA GLU A 61 -3.81 -1.87 12.68
C GLU A 61 -2.93 -1.16 11.65
N ASP A 62 -1.88 -1.84 11.16
CA ASP A 62 -0.99 -1.32 10.12
C ASP A 62 -1.76 -1.08 8.81
N ARG A 63 -2.63 -2.02 8.42
CA ARG A 63 -3.48 -1.85 7.23
C ARG A 63 -4.38 -0.62 7.36
N ALA A 64 -4.98 -0.41 8.53
CA ALA A 64 -5.83 0.75 8.78
C ALA A 64 -5.03 2.07 8.75
N MET A 65 -3.83 2.09 9.36
CA MET A 65 -2.95 3.27 9.34
C MET A 65 -2.51 3.63 7.92
N ILE A 66 -2.00 2.64 7.17
CA ILE A 66 -1.57 2.82 5.78
C ILE A 66 -2.75 3.27 4.92
N GLY A 67 -3.89 2.58 5.01
CA GLY A 67 -5.09 2.91 4.24
C GLY A 67 -5.53 4.36 4.47
N LYS A 68 -5.66 4.78 5.74
CA LYS A 68 -6.08 6.15 6.08
C LYS A 68 -5.09 7.20 5.54
N ALA A 69 -3.79 6.95 5.67
CA ALA A 69 -2.77 7.85 5.17
C ALA A 69 -2.80 7.96 3.62
N PHE A 70 -2.93 6.82 2.93
CA PHE A 70 -2.96 6.77 1.48
C PHE A 70 -4.18 7.48 0.90
N VAL A 71 -5.37 7.34 1.51
CA VAL A 71 -6.56 8.09 1.11
C VAL A 71 -6.33 9.60 1.20
N LYS A 72 -5.73 10.06 2.31
CA LYS A 72 -5.42 11.48 2.54
C LYS A 72 -4.43 12.01 1.50
N ILE A 73 -3.36 11.26 1.23
CA ILE A 73 -2.32 11.63 0.25
C ILE A 73 -2.88 11.62 -1.18
N ALA A 74 -3.59 10.56 -1.57
CA ALA A 74 -4.20 10.47 -2.90
C ALA A 74 -5.13 11.66 -3.15
N SER A 75 -5.98 12.00 -2.17
CA SER A 75 -6.86 13.18 -2.25
C SER A 75 -6.08 14.49 -2.39
N LYS A 76 -4.98 14.65 -1.64
CA LYS A 76 -4.08 15.83 -1.73
C LYS A 76 -3.54 16.04 -3.15
N TYR A 77 -3.23 14.97 -3.88
CA TYR A 77 -2.67 15.03 -5.24
C TYR A 77 -3.69 14.77 -6.36
N GLY A 78 -4.99 14.84 -6.05
CA GLY A 78 -6.06 14.71 -7.05
C GLY A 78 -6.26 13.30 -7.61
N MET A 79 -5.84 12.28 -6.86
CA MET A 79 -5.99 10.87 -7.20
C MET A 79 -7.13 10.23 -6.41
N VAL A 80 -7.85 9.31 -7.06
CA VAL A 80 -8.79 8.40 -6.43
C VAL A 80 -8.06 7.11 -6.08
N HIS A 81 -8.13 6.69 -4.82
CA HIS A 81 -7.61 5.38 -4.40
C HIS A 81 -8.62 4.27 -4.70
N VAL A 82 -8.13 3.11 -5.10
CA VAL A 82 -8.93 1.91 -5.33
C VAL A 82 -8.24 0.74 -4.64
N PHE A 83 -8.92 0.11 -3.68
CA PHE A 83 -8.46 -1.16 -3.11
C PHE A 83 -8.71 -2.28 -4.13
N TRP A 84 -7.64 -2.96 -4.55
CA TRP A 84 -7.73 -4.22 -5.29
C TRP A 84 -7.05 -5.29 -4.46
N GLY A 85 -7.74 -6.39 -4.20
CA GLY A 85 -7.27 -7.43 -3.29
C GLY A 85 -8.34 -7.65 -2.23
N GLN A 86 -8.71 -8.92 -2.07
CA GLN A 86 -9.89 -9.38 -1.35
C GLN A 86 -9.99 -8.73 0.02
N ILE A 87 -11.08 -7.96 0.20
CA ILE A 87 -11.71 -7.77 1.51
C ILE A 87 -12.39 -9.09 1.86
#